data_AF-A0A2E7CUJ0-F1
#
_entry.id   AF-A0A2E7CUJ0-F1
#
_cell.length_a   1.000
_cell.length_b   1.000
_cell.length_c   1.000
_cell.angle_alpha   90.00
_cell.angle_beta   90.00
_cell.angle_gamma   90.00
#
_symmetry.space_group_name_H-M   'P 1'
#
loop_
_entity.id
_entity.type
_entity.pdbx_description
1 polymer ?
#
loop_
_entity_poly.entity_id
_entity_poly.type
_entity_poly.pdbx_seq_one_letter_code
_entity_poly.pdbx_strand_id
1 'polypeptide(L)' 'MLSDNQSCCNNPSCCEPSNPYKRGYEKVGRNSPCPCGSGRKFKKCCGI' A
#
# COMPACT_ATOMS: atom_id res chain seq x y z
N MET A 1 -9.72 -5.24 -32.96
CA MET A 1 -8.87 -4.05 -33.11
C MET A 1 -9.84 -2.87 -33.07
N LEU A 2 -10.03 -2.08 -32.02
CA LEU A 2 -9.19 -1.45 -30.99
C LEU A 2 -9.98 -1.48 -29.66
N SER A 3 -9.52 -2.13 -28.58
CA SER A 3 -8.75 -1.55 -27.46
C SER A 3 -9.47 -0.45 -26.67
N ASP A 4 -10.44 -0.83 -25.83
CA ASP A 4 -10.80 -0.03 -24.66
C ASP A 4 -10.16 -0.66 -23.44
N ASN A 5 -8.98 -0.12 -23.09
CA ASN A 5 -8.41 -0.18 -21.76
C ASN A 5 -9.38 0.49 -20.78
N GLN A 6 -10.51 -0.15 -20.46
CA GLN A 6 -11.43 0.38 -19.46
C GLN A 6 -10.79 0.13 -18.09
N SER A 7 -9.99 1.11 -17.70
CA SER A 7 -9.40 1.26 -16.38
C SER A 7 -10.42 0.88 -15.30
N CYS A 8 -10.11 -0.18 -14.57
CA CYS A 8 -10.87 -0.72 -13.46
C CYS A 8 -10.86 0.23 -12.26
N CYS A 9 -11.44 1.43 -12.34
CA CYS A 9 -11.35 2.40 -11.24
C CYS A 9 -12.56 3.33 -11.01
N ASN A 10 -13.70 3.20 -11.70
CA ASN A 10 -14.80 4.19 -11.55
C ASN A 10 -16.17 3.62 -11.11
N ASN A 11 -16.33 2.29 -11.04
CA ASN A 11 -17.61 1.69 -10.64
C ASN A 11 -17.43 0.83 -9.38
N PRO A 12 -18.02 1.20 -8.23
CA PRO A 12 -17.90 0.44 -6.99
C PRO A 12 -18.54 -0.95 -7.07
N SER A 13 -19.35 -1.24 -8.10
CA SER A 13 -19.90 -2.57 -8.34
C SER A 13 -18.87 -3.60 -8.83
N CYS A 14 -17.66 -3.16 -9.23
CA CYS A 14 -16.62 -4.04 -9.76
C CYS A 14 -15.73 -4.66 -8.67
N CYS A 15 -15.80 -4.18 -7.42
CA CYS A 15 -15.01 -4.68 -6.31
C CYS A 15 -15.91 -4.92 -5.09
N GLU A 16 -15.83 -6.10 -4.50
CA GLU A 16 -16.56 -6.41 -3.27
C GLU A 16 -16.13 -5.45 -2.14
N PRO A 17 -17.07 -4.91 -1.33
CA PRO A 17 -16.72 -3.97 -0.27
C PRO A 17 -15.83 -4.67 0.76
N SER A 18 -14.54 -4.32 0.76
CA SER A 18 -13.60 -4.80 1.76
C SER A 18 -13.61 -3.87 2.98
N ASN A 19 -13.67 -4.45 4.18
CA ASN A 19 -13.51 -3.68 5.39
C ASN A 19 -12.09 -3.09 5.46
N PRO A 20 -11.93 -1.80 5.78
CA PRO A 20 -10.62 -1.19 5.85
C PRO A 20 -9.78 -1.86 6.95
N TYR A 21 -8.64 -2.43 6.57
CA TYR A 21 -7.70 -3.00 7.53
C TYR A 21 -7.06 -1.88 8.36
N LYS A 22 -7.38 -1.82 9.65
CA LYS A 22 -6.68 -0.95 10.61
C LYS A 22 -5.38 -1.62 11.02
N ARG A 23 -4.25 -0.95 10.74
CA ARG A 23 -2.93 -1.39 11.22
C ARG A 23 -2.88 -1.32 12.74
N GLY A 24 -2.37 -2.37 13.38
CA GLY A 24 -2.12 -2.41 14.82
C GLY A 24 -0.86 -1.66 15.28
N TYR A 25 -0.11 -1.07 14.35
CA TYR A 25 1.14 -0.36 14.63
C TYR A 25 1.12 1.06 14.04
N GLU A 26 1.95 1.93 14.61
CA GLU A 26 2.06 3.33 14.20
C GLU A 26 2.53 3.48 12.74
N LYS A 27 2.12 4.58 12.10
CA LYS A 27 2.53 4.88 10.73
C LYS A 27 4.02 5.25 10.71
N VAL A 28 4.88 4.27 10.44
CA VAL A 28 6.31 4.51 10.22
C VAL A 28 6.51 5.24 8.89
N GLY A 29 7.20 6.38 8.94
CA GLY A 29 7.52 7.17 7.75
C GLY A 29 8.50 6.42 6.84
N ARG A 30 8.33 6.58 5.51
CA ARG A 30 9.16 5.91 4.49
C ARG A 30 10.67 6.16 4.68
N ASN A 31 11.05 7.34 5.16
CA ASN A 31 12.45 7.73 5.40
C ASN A 31 12.94 7.50 6.85
N SER A 32 12.06 7.14 7.78
CA SER A 32 12.40 6.90 9.19
C SER A 32 13.32 5.68 9.34
N PRO A 33 14.09 5.57 10.44
CA PRO A 33 14.84 4.35 10.74
C PRO A 33 13.91 3.13 10.81
N CYS A 34 14.40 1.98 10.34
CA CYS A 34 13.63 0.73 10.36
C CYS A 34 13.40 0.27 11.82
N PRO A 35 12.15 -0.03 12.22
CA PRO A 35 11.88 -0.57 13.56
C PRO A 35 12.49 -1.96 13.79
N CYS A 36 12.97 -2.61 12.73
CA CYS A 36 13.69 -3.89 12.77
C CYS A 36 15.12 -3.79 13.32
N GLY A 37 15.62 -2.59 13.64
CA GLY A 37 16.96 -2.40 14.21
C GLY A 37 18.11 -2.47 13.21
N SER A 38 17.83 -2.55 11.90
CA SER A 38 18.87 -2.68 10.87
C SER A 38 19.70 -1.41 10.62
N GLY A 39 19.35 -0.29 11.24
CA GLY A 39 19.96 1.03 10.98
C GLY A 39 19.63 1.62 9.60
N ARG A 40 18.90 0.90 8.73
CA ARG A 40 18.51 1.36 7.40
C ARG A 40 17.20 2.16 7.46
N LYS A 41 16.96 3.02 6.46
CA LYS A 41 15.65 3.68 6.28
C LYS A 41 14.57 2.64 5.99
N PHE A 42 13.35 2.81 6.52
CA PHE A 42 12.23 1.88 6.36
C PHE A 42 12.01 1.46 4.90
N LYS A 43 12.02 2.42 3.96
CA LYS A 43 11.88 2.18 2.51
C LYS A 43 12.96 1.34 1.83
N LYS A 44 14.09 1.15 2.50
CA LYS A 44 15.21 0.34 2.01
C LYS A 44 15.31 -0.96 2.81
N CYS A 45 14.34 -1.27 3.66
CA CYS A 45 14.37 -2.42 4.57
C CYS A 45 13.02 -3.15 4.62
N CYS A 46 12.13 -2.85 5.57
CA CYS A 46 10.83 -3.52 5.69
C CYS A 46 9.71 -2.87 4.85
N GLY A 47 9.95 -1.69 4.29
CA GLY A 47 9.01 -0.96 3.42
C GLY A 47 9.39 -1.02 1.94
N ILE A 48 10.04 -2.11 1.53
CA ILE A 48 10.24 -2.48 0.12
C ILE A 48 9.01 -3.29 -0.31
#